data_AF-A0A2S0US18-F1
#
_entry.id   AF-A0A2S0US18-F1
#
_cell.length_a   1.000
_cell.length_b   1.000
_cell.length_c   1.000
_cell.angle_alpha   90.00
_cell.angle_beta   90.00
_cell.angle_gamma   90.00
#
_symmetry.space_group_name_H-M   'P 1'
#
loop_
_entity.id
_entity.type
_entity.pdbx_description
1 polymer ?
#
loop_
_entity_poly.entity_id
_entity_poly.type
_entity_poly.pdbx_seq_one_letter_code
_entity_poly.pdbx_strand_id
1 'polypeptide(L)'
;MIRKTLAAALAATLFAGAVFADENTQVRDIDVEADIAAINNPAAAAYWTNVADDLENAIVARITNRTSDDGVKISVDISEVELANAFENVTNVAETKMVGQVNVTSDTDNTEFNSYELTVSVEEALPFFPPGTTVVMITRDTPEYYKAMVEAFAEAVVKRL
;
A
#
# COMPACT_ATOMS: atom_id res chain seq x y z
N MET A 1 34.41 28.73 -26.08
CA MET A 1 33.01 28.28 -26.11
C MET A 1 32.99 26.80 -26.45
N ILE A 2 32.39 25.95 -25.61
CA ILE A 2 31.63 24.72 -25.92
C ILE A 2 31.19 24.18 -24.56
N ARG A 3 29.89 24.31 -24.26
CA ARG A 3 29.22 23.75 -23.09
C ARG A 3 28.92 22.29 -23.40
N LYS A 4 29.36 21.35 -22.56
CA LYS A 4 28.90 19.96 -22.60
C LYS A 4 27.87 19.76 -21.49
N THR A 5 26.60 19.84 -21.84
CA THR A 5 25.48 19.34 -21.04
C THR A 5 25.48 17.81 -21.13
N LEU A 6 25.80 17.12 -20.03
CA LEU A 6 25.44 15.71 -19.86
C LEU A 6 23.98 15.67 -19.40
N ALA A 7 23.09 15.19 -20.27
CA ALA A 7 21.76 14.76 -19.88
C ALA A 7 21.89 13.41 -19.16
N ALA A 8 21.57 13.38 -17.87
CA ALA A 8 21.38 12.14 -17.14
C ALA A 8 20.04 11.54 -17.59
N ALA A 9 20.09 10.50 -18.41
CA ALA A 9 18.92 9.66 -18.67
C ALA A 9 18.76 8.73 -17.46
N LEU A 10 17.87 9.08 -16.53
CA LEU A 10 17.34 8.12 -15.57
C LEU A 10 16.48 7.12 -16.35
N ALA A 11 17.04 5.95 -16.64
CA ALA A 11 16.25 4.81 -17.05
C ALA A 11 15.53 4.27 -15.81
N ALA A 12 14.27 4.63 -15.64
CA ALA A 12 13.37 3.97 -14.69
C ALA A 12 13.04 2.58 -15.25
N THR A 13 13.83 1.57 -14.90
CA THR A 13 13.48 0.17 -15.10
C THR A 13 12.32 -0.19 -14.16
N LEU A 14 11.09 -0.02 -14.63
CA LEU A 14 9.92 -0.69 -14.07
C LEU A 14 10.00 -2.18 -14.46
N PHE A 15 10.63 -3.01 -13.64
CA PHE A 15 10.39 -4.44 -13.69
C PHE A 15 9.08 -4.73 -12.95
N ALA A 16 7.95 -4.46 -13.60
CA ALA A 16 6.69 -5.10 -13.22
C ALA A 16 6.67 -6.49 -13.89
N GLY A 17 7.26 -7.48 -13.23
CA GLY A 17 6.98 -8.87 -13.58
C GLY A 17 5.48 -9.09 -13.40
N ALA A 18 4.79 -9.50 -14.47
CA ALA A 18 3.40 -9.94 -14.37
C ALA A 18 3.39 -11.25 -13.56
N VAL A 19 3.20 -11.14 -12.25
CA VAL A 19 2.75 -12.26 -11.43
C VAL A 19 1.27 -12.44 -11.78
N PHE A 20 0.94 -13.60 -12.35
CA PHE A 20 -0.46 -13.98 -12.54
C PHE A 20 -1.06 -14.19 -11.16
N ALA A 21 -2.13 -13.46 -10.84
CA ALA A 21 -2.97 -13.75 -9.68
C ALA A 21 -3.56 -15.16 -9.87
N ASP A 22 -3.31 -16.08 -8.94
CA ASP A 22 -4.11 -17.30 -8.87
C ASP A 22 -5.34 -16.95 -8.05
N GLU A 23 -6.47 -16.82 -8.73
CA GLU A 23 -7.77 -16.58 -8.10
C GLU A 23 -8.13 -17.61 -7.01
N ASN A 24 -7.39 -18.73 -6.93
CA ASN A 24 -7.52 -19.77 -5.94
C ASN A 24 -6.51 -19.72 -4.79
N THR A 25 -5.54 -18.78 -4.77
CA THR A 25 -4.59 -18.67 -3.65
C THR A 25 -5.36 -18.59 -2.34
N GLN A 26 -5.24 -19.64 -1.52
CA GLN A 26 -5.88 -19.74 -0.21
C GLN A 26 -4.98 -19.11 0.84
N VAL A 27 -5.55 -18.34 1.75
CA VAL A 27 -4.85 -17.62 2.80
C VAL A 27 -5.18 -18.23 4.14
N ARG A 28 -4.13 -18.46 4.94
CA ARG A 28 -4.23 -18.99 6.29
C ARG A 28 -4.15 -17.89 7.34
N ASP A 29 -3.22 -16.97 7.14
CA ASP A 29 -2.84 -15.98 8.13
C ASP A 29 -2.47 -14.66 7.45
N ILE A 30 -2.84 -13.54 8.07
CA ILE A 30 -2.48 -12.20 7.64
C ILE A 30 -1.89 -11.49 8.85
N ASP A 31 -0.72 -10.90 8.65
CA ASP A 31 0.04 -10.23 9.69
C ASP A 31 0.48 -8.88 9.14
N VAL A 32 0.07 -7.80 9.79
CA VAL A 32 0.39 -6.44 9.33
C VAL A 32 1.14 -5.71 10.43
N GLU A 33 2.32 -5.21 10.09
CA GLU A 33 3.11 -4.35 10.95
C GLU A 33 3.25 -2.95 10.33
N ALA A 34 3.24 -1.91 11.17
CA ALA A 34 3.47 -0.55 10.73
C ALA A 34 4.36 0.18 11.72
N ASP A 35 5.44 0.80 11.24
CA ASP A 35 6.28 1.65 12.08
C ASP A 35 5.68 3.06 12.19
N ILE A 36 4.95 3.27 13.29
CA ILE A 36 4.26 4.53 13.60
C ILE A 36 5.21 5.57 14.20
N ALA A 37 6.43 5.19 14.60
CA ALA A 37 7.34 6.08 15.32
C ALA A 37 7.77 7.32 14.51
N ALA A 38 7.57 7.30 13.18
CA ALA A 38 7.85 8.42 12.30
C ALA A 38 6.73 9.48 12.19
N ILE A 39 5.50 9.22 12.70
CA ILE A 39 4.36 10.14 12.54
C ILE A 39 4.39 11.24 13.62
N ASN A 40 4.93 12.41 13.27
CA ASN A 40 5.01 13.57 14.17
C ASN A 40 3.77 14.49 14.14
N ASN A 41 2.85 14.29 13.19
CA ASN A 41 1.64 15.12 13.07
C ASN A 41 0.50 14.56 13.95
N PRO A 42 -0.01 15.31 14.95
CA PRO A 42 -1.07 14.84 15.85
C PRO A 42 -2.40 14.50 15.15
N ALA A 43 -2.79 15.24 14.11
CA ALA A 43 -4.00 14.97 13.34
C ALA A 43 -3.88 13.68 12.52
N ALA A 44 -2.67 13.39 12.02
CA ALA A 44 -2.37 12.11 11.38
C ALA A 44 -2.35 10.97 12.40
N ALA A 45 -1.69 11.16 13.54
CA ALA A 45 -1.62 10.16 14.59
C ALA A 45 -3.01 9.70 15.05
N ALA A 46 -4.04 10.56 14.99
CA ALA A 46 -5.41 10.20 15.36
C ALA A 46 -6.01 9.05 14.52
N TYR A 47 -5.52 8.83 13.29
CA TYR A 47 -6.04 7.79 12.40
C TYR A 47 -4.98 6.72 12.12
N TRP A 48 -3.74 7.14 11.88
CA TRP A 48 -2.69 6.27 11.36
C TRP A 48 -2.04 5.38 12.41
N THR A 49 -2.25 5.61 13.71
CA THR A 49 -1.75 4.70 14.76
C THR A 49 -2.35 3.30 14.69
N ASN A 50 -3.53 3.17 14.07
CA ASN A 50 -4.25 1.90 13.95
C ASN A 50 -4.18 1.33 12.53
N VAL A 51 -3.30 1.87 11.67
CA VAL A 51 -3.24 1.50 10.25
C VAL A 51 -2.95 0.01 10.02
N ALA A 52 -2.16 -0.61 10.90
CA ALA A 52 -1.87 -2.04 10.83
C ALA A 52 -3.16 -2.86 10.98
N ASP A 53 -3.85 -2.70 12.11
CA ASP A 53 -5.12 -3.38 12.41
C ASP A 53 -6.19 -3.10 11.33
N ASP A 54 -6.32 -1.85 10.89
CA ASP A 54 -7.32 -1.47 9.90
C ASP A 54 -7.01 -2.06 8.52
N LEU A 55 -5.73 -2.13 8.13
CA LEU A 55 -5.30 -2.76 6.89
C LEU A 55 -5.48 -4.28 6.93
N GLU A 56 -5.13 -4.93 8.04
CA GLU A 56 -5.37 -6.36 8.23
C GLU A 56 -6.86 -6.67 8.05
N ASN A 57 -7.72 -5.94 8.76
CA ASN A 57 -9.17 -6.10 8.66
C ASN A 57 -9.68 -5.86 7.23
N ALA A 58 -9.14 -4.86 6.52
CA ALA A 58 -9.53 -4.55 5.15
C ALA A 58 -9.11 -5.65 4.15
N ILE A 59 -7.96 -6.31 4.36
CA ILE A 59 -7.53 -7.46 3.56
C ILE A 59 -8.41 -8.67 3.89
N VAL A 60 -8.58 -9.00 5.18
CA VAL A 60 -9.43 -10.12 5.64
C VAL A 60 -10.83 -10.03 5.06
N ALA A 61 -11.45 -8.84 5.08
CA ALA A 61 -12.79 -8.63 4.54
C ALA A 61 -12.93 -9.00 3.05
N ARG A 62 -11.83 -8.90 2.27
CA ARG A 62 -11.79 -9.18 0.83
C ARG A 62 -11.48 -10.63 0.50
N ILE A 63 -10.90 -11.39 1.43
CA ILE A 63 -10.48 -12.78 1.21
C ILE A 63 -11.38 -13.80 1.92
N THR A 64 -12.54 -13.40 2.43
CA THR A 64 -13.47 -14.25 3.21
C THR A 64 -13.86 -15.57 2.51
N ASN A 65 -13.74 -15.65 1.18
CA ASN A 65 -14.01 -16.84 0.37
C ASN A 65 -12.74 -17.60 -0.08
N ARG A 66 -11.56 -17.21 0.41
CA ARG A 66 -10.24 -17.74 0.03
C ARG A 66 -9.43 -18.15 1.28
N THR A 67 -10.06 -18.72 2.30
CA THR A 67 -9.37 -19.13 3.53
C THR A 67 -9.18 -20.64 3.64
N SER A 68 -8.00 -21.07 4.10
CA SER A 68 -7.66 -22.48 4.33
C SER A 68 -6.60 -22.62 5.41
N ASP A 69 -6.69 -23.67 6.23
CA ASP A 69 -5.70 -23.97 7.28
C ASP A 69 -4.30 -24.28 6.72
N ASP A 70 -4.22 -24.74 5.46
CA ASP A 70 -2.98 -25.02 4.73
C ASP A 70 -2.62 -23.91 3.73
N GLY A 71 -3.28 -22.74 3.82
CA GLY A 71 -3.06 -21.60 2.94
C GLY A 71 -1.74 -20.86 3.19
N VAL A 72 -1.46 -19.87 2.34
CA VAL A 72 -0.31 -18.97 2.49
C VAL A 72 -0.47 -18.05 3.69
N LYS A 73 0.65 -17.65 4.30
CA LYS A 73 0.74 -16.51 5.21
C LYS A 73 1.13 -15.26 4.42
N ILE A 74 0.38 -14.19 4.61
CA ILE A 74 0.67 -12.86 4.08
C ILE A 74 1.21 -12.00 5.22
N SER A 75 2.42 -11.48 5.07
CA SER A 75 2.99 -10.47 5.97
C SER A 75 3.13 -9.15 5.21
N VAL A 76 2.64 -8.07 5.81
CA VAL A 76 2.72 -6.71 5.26
C VAL A 76 3.44 -5.82 6.25
N ASP A 77 4.63 -5.37 5.86
CA ASP A 77 5.43 -4.43 6.64
C ASP A 77 5.30 -3.04 6.01
N ILE A 78 4.50 -2.17 6.61
CA ILE A 78 4.35 -0.79 6.18
C ILE A 78 5.63 -0.03 6.54
N SER A 79 6.51 0.07 5.54
CA SER A 79 7.86 0.60 5.67
C SER A 79 7.86 2.12 5.76
N GLU A 80 7.00 2.75 4.98
CA GLU A 80 6.84 4.19 4.99
C GLU A 80 5.43 4.49 4.50
N VAL A 81 4.61 5.02 5.40
CA VAL A 81 3.62 5.95 4.90
C VAL A 81 4.37 7.25 4.74
N GLU A 82 4.56 7.75 3.51
CA GLU A 82 5.18 9.07 3.27
C GLU A 82 4.35 10.22 3.86
N LEU A 83 3.45 9.96 4.80
CA LEU A 83 2.76 10.90 5.65
C LEU A 83 3.72 11.83 6.39
N ALA A 84 4.80 11.34 7.00
CA ALA A 84 5.67 12.19 7.83
C ALA A 84 6.24 13.35 7.01
N ASN A 85 6.78 13.05 5.82
CA ASN A 85 7.29 14.07 4.90
C ASN A 85 6.18 14.83 4.19
N ALA A 86 5.10 14.15 3.81
CA ALA A 86 4.04 14.81 3.07
C ALA A 86 3.27 15.80 3.96
N PHE A 87 3.01 15.51 5.24
CA PHE A 87 2.31 16.44 6.14
C PHE A 87 3.12 17.71 6.43
N GLU A 88 4.44 17.65 6.31
CA GLU A 88 5.31 18.80 6.55
C GLU A 88 5.69 19.57 5.27
N ASN A 89 5.82 18.92 4.10
CA ASN A 89 6.49 19.54 2.94
C ASN A 89 5.84 19.33 1.55
N VAL A 90 4.77 18.54 1.42
CA VAL A 90 4.15 18.28 0.10
C VAL A 90 2.93 19.18 -0.10
N THR A 91 3.06 20.19 -0.96
CA THR A 91 1.96 21.06 -1.40
C THR A 91 1.00 20.38 -2.38
N ASN A 92 1.34 19.18 -2.86
CA ASN A 92 0.59 18.44 -3.88
C ASN A 92 0.17 17.05 -3.39
N VAL A 93 -1.11 16.88 -3.06
CA VAL A 93 -1.69 15.60 -2.57
C VAL A 93 -1.44 14.43 -3.53
N ALA A 94 -1.30 14.71 -4.84
CA ALA A 94 -1.01 13.68 -5.85
C ALA A 94 0.34 12.96 -5.65
N GLU A 95 1.30 13.59 -4.96
CA GLU A 95 2.62 12.99 -4.70
C GLU A 95 2.62 12.10 -3.45
N THR A 96 1.50 12.03 -2.71
CA THR A 96 1.44 11.20 -1.51
C THR A 96 1.20 9.74 -1.88
N LYS A 97 1.95 8.84 -1.22
CA LYS A 97 1.87 7.39 -1.41
C LYS A 97 1.95 6.64 -0.08
N MET A 98 1.37 5.44 -0.06
CA MET A 98 1.53 4.45 0.99
C MET A 98 2.41 3.33 0.44
N VAL A 99 3.50 3.01 1.14
CA VAL A 99 4.48 2.01 0.71
C VAL A 99 4.62 0.95 1.79
N GLY A 100 4.61 -0.31 1.39
CA GLY A 100 4.89 -1.43 2.27
C GLY A 100 5.49 -2.62 1.53
N GLN A 101 6.26 -3.41 2.25
CA GLN A 101 6.78 -4.69 1.77
C GLN A 101 5.71 -5.76 2.01
N VAL A 102 5.33 -6.48 0.97
CA VAL A 102 4.40 -7.62 1.07
C VAL A 102 5.20 -8.90 0.87
N ASN A 103 4.98 -9.87 1.74
CA ASN A 103 5.58 -11.19 1.69
C ASN A 103 4.47 -12.24 1.74
N VAL A 104 4.44 -13.13 0.76
CA VAL A 104 3.55 -14.28 0.68
C VAL A 104 4.43 -15.52 0.86
N THR A 105 4.10 -16.33 1.86
CA THR A 105 4.89 -17.48 2.29
C THR A 105 3.98 -18.66 2.57
N SER A 106 4.49 -19.89 2.53
CA SER A 106 3.74 -21.08 2.94
C SER A 106 4.65 -22.05 3.67
N ASP A 107 4.11 -22.75 4.66
CA ASP A 107 4.86 -23.71 5.47
C ASP A 107 5.04 -25.07 4.77
N THR A 108 4.19 -25.35 3.78
CA THR A 108 4.10 -26.65 3.11
C THR A 108 4.40 -26.58 1.62
N ASP A 109 4.29 -25.41 1.00
CA ASP A 109 4.51 -25.21 -0.42
C ASP A 109 5.37 -23.97 -0.71
N ASN A 110 6.63 -24.18 -1.05
CA ASN A 110 7.55 -23.08 -1.34
C ASN A 110 7.45 -22.56 -2.78
N THR A 111 6.54 -23.09 -3.60
CA THR A 111 6.37 -22.62 -5.00
C THR A 111 5.62 -21.28 -5.09
N GLU A 112 4.83 -20.94 -4.06
CA GLU A 112 4.02 -19.72 -3.95
C GLU A 112 4.69 -18.59 -3.17
N PHE A 113 6.02 -18.64 -3.00
CA PHE A 113 6.75 -17.54 -2.36
C PHE A 113 6.80 -16.32 -3.29
N ASN A 114 6.22 -15.22 -2.82
CA ASN A 114 6.27 -13.94 -3.51
C ASN A 114 6.63 -12.84 -2.52
N SER A 115 7.55 -11.96 -2.90
CA SER A 115 7.94 -10.81 -2.08
C SER A 115 8.07 -9.61 -2.99
N TYR A 116 7.33 -8.55 -2.67
CA TYR A 116 7.29 -7.34 -3.48
C TYR A 116 6.99 -6.10 -2.65
N GLU A 117 7.62 -5.00 -3.02
CA GLU A 117 7.20 -3.69 -2.55
C GLU A 117 5.88 -3.29 -3.23
N LEU A 118 4.91 -2.88 -2.45
CA LEU A 118 3.65 -2.32 -2.90
C LEU A 118 3.63 -0.84 -2.58
N THR A 119 3.48 -0.04 -3.63
CA THR A 119 3.22 1.40 -3.53
C THR A 119 1.80 1.66 -4.03
N VAL A 120 1.03 2.42 -3.27
CA VAL A 120 -0.30 2.91 -3.65
C VAL A 120 -0.33 4.43 -3.55
N SER A 121 -0.72 5.08 -4.63
CA SER A 121 -0.91 6.53 -4.73
C SER A 121 -2.34 6.95 -4.43
N VAL A 122 -2.55 8.25 -4.18
CA VAL A 122 -3.90 8.83 -4.02
C VAL A 122 -4.76 8.64 -5.26
N GLU A 123 -4.16 8.67 -6.45
CA GLU A 123 -4.88 8.45 -7.71
C GLU A 123 -5.47 7.04 -7.79
N GLU A 124 -4.73 6.03 -7.33
CA GLU A 124 -5.20 4.65 -7.24
C GLU A 124 -6.27 4.47 -6.16
N ALA A 125 -6.30 5.36 -5.15
CA ALA A 125 -7.30 5.37 -4.11
C ALA A 125 -8.61 6.08 -4.48
N LEU A 126 -8.65 6.83 -5.60
CA LEU A 126 -9.85 7.56 -6.06
C LEU A 126 -11.16 6.73 -6.08
N PRO A 127 -11.17 5.45 -6.48
CA PRO A 127 -12.38 4.63 -6.46
C PRO A 127 -12.99 4.43 -5.07
N PHE A 128 -12.22 4.63 -4.01
CA PHE A 128 -12.64 4.46 -2.61
C PHE A 128 -13.10 5.77 -1.96
N PHE A 129 -12.96 6.90 -2.65
CA PHE A 129 -13.53 8.19 -2.22
C PHE A 129 -15.01 8.33 -2.60
N PRO A 130 -15.75 9.26 -1.97
CA PRO A 130 -17.10 9.60 -2.38
C PRO A 130 -17.19 9.96 -3.88
N PRO A 131 -18.27 9.59 -4.58
CA PRO A 131 -18.45 9.92 -5.99
C PRO A 131 -18.30 11.42 -6.27
N GLY A 132 -17.51 11.76 -7.28
CA GLY A 132 -17.24 13.16 -7.66
C GLY A 132 -16.06 13.81 -6.95
N THR A 133 -15.37 13.09 -6.04
CA THR A 133 -14.10 13.55 -5.47
C THR A 133 -13.02 13.63 -6.56
N THR A 134 -12.26 14.72 -6.56
CA THR A 134 -11.06 14.88 -7.41
C THR A 134 -9.84 15.09 -6.53
N VAL A 135 -8.64 14.78 -7.03
CA VAL A 135 -7.39 14.85 -6.24
C VAL A 135 -7.18 16.22 -5.59
N VAL A 136 -7.58 17.31 -6.27
CA VAL A 136 -7.47 18.69 -5.75
C VAL A 136 -8.44 19.02 -4.60
N MET A 137 -9.46 18.19 -4.39
CA MET A 137 -10.45 18.36 -3.32
C MET A 137 -10.11 17.55 -2.05
N ILE A 138 -9.08 16.72 -2.12
CA ILE A 138 -8.72 15.78 -1.04
C ILE A 138 -7.90 16.51 0.03
N THR A 139 -8.37 16.44 1.27
CA THR A 139 -7.66 16.91 2.45
C THR A 139 -7.12 15.73 3.24
N ARG A 140 -5.83 15.75 3.57
CA ARG A 140 -5.06 14.58 4.02
C ARG A 140 -5.24 14.22 5.50
N ASP A 141 -5.75 15.15 6.26
CA ASP A 141 -6.11 15.04 7.68
C ASP A 141 -7.57 14.61 7.88
N THR A 142 -8.20 14.06 6.83
CA THR A 142 -9.59 13.59 6.90
C THR A 142 -9.68 12.07 7.04
N PRO A 143 -10.71 11.58 7.75
CA PRO A 143 -11.03 10.16 7.80
C PRO A 143 -11.22 9.54 6.41
N GLU A 144 -11.76 10.29 5.46
CA GLU A 144 -12.01 9.83 4.09
C GLU A 144 -10.71 9.52 3.36
N TYR A 145 -9.70 10.38 3.50
CA TYR A 145 -8.38 10.14 2.93
C TYR A 145 -7.73 8.88 3.49
N TYR A 146 -7.69 8.78 4.82
CA TYR A 146 -7.15 7.62 5.53
C TYR A 146 -7.81 6.32 5.04
N LYS A 147 -9.14 6.28 5.08
CA LYS A 147 -9.92 5.11 4.68
C LYS A 147 -9.64 4.72 3.24
N ALA A 148 -9.66 5.68 2.30
CA ALA A 148 -9.45 5.37 0.89
C ALA A 148 -8.07 4.78 0.61
N MET A 149 -7.02 5.27 1.29
CA MET A 149 -5.66 4.72 1.14
C MET A 149 -5.55 3.30 1.68
N VAL A 150 -6.12 3.02 2.86
CA VAL A 150 -6.15 1.67 3.45
C VAL A 150 -6.90 0.69 2.53
N GLU A 151 -8.08 1.08 2.05
CA GLU A 151 -8.90 0.25 1.17
C GLU A 151 -8.21 -0.03 -0.18
N ALA A 152 -7.51 0.96 -0.73
CA ALA A 152 -6.75 0.82 -1.96
C ALA A 152 -5.53 -0.09 -1.80
N PHE A 153 -4.82 0.03 -0.68
CA PHE A 153 -3.69 -0.86 -0.36
C PHE A 153 -4.17 -2.31 -0.18
N ALA A 154 -5.24 -2.51 0.60
CA ALA A 154 -5.84 -3.84 0.79
C ALA A 154 -6.26 -4.47 -0.55
N GLU A 155 -6.93 -3.70 -1.41
CA GLU A 155 -7.33 -4.15 -2.74
C GLU A 155 -6.12 -4.55 -3.61
N ALA A 156 -5.05 -3.76 -3.57
CA ALA A 156 -3.85 -4.03 -4.35
C ALA A 156 -3.08 -5.26 -3.86
N VAL A 157 -3.10 -5.54 -2.54
CA VAL A 157 -2.59 -6.81 -1.99
C VAL A 157 -3.40 -7.97 -2.55
N VAL A 158 -4.73 -7.94 -2.41
CA VAL A 158 -5.61 -9.06 -2.80
C VAL A 158 -5.57 -9.34 -4.31
N LYS A 159 -5.42 -8.30 -5.15
CA LYS A 159 -5.28 -8.44 -6.61
C LYS A 159 -3.99 -9.14 -7.05
N ARG A 160 -2.98 -9.22 -6.19
CA ARG A 160 -1.69 -9.84 -6.48
C ARG A 160 -1.52 -11.23 -5.85
N LEU A 161 -2.54 -11.70 -5.12
CA LEU A 161 -2.69 -13.08 -4.67
C LEU A 161 -3.29 -13.94 -5.78
#